data_AF-S0FBB6-F1
#
_entry.id   AF-S0FBB6-F1
#
_cell.length_a   1.000
_cell.length_b   1.000
_cell.length_c   1.000
_cell.angle_alpha   90.00
_cell.angle_beta   90.00
_cell.angle_gamma   90.00
#
_symmetry.space_group_name_H-M   'P 1'
#
loop_
_entity.id
_entity.type
_entity.pdbx_description
1 polymer ?
#
loop_
_entity_poly.entity_id
_entity_poly.type
_entity_poly.pdbx_seq_one_letter_code
_entity_poly.pdbx_strand_id
1 'polypeptide(L)'
;MANRRQLKKKINYAFTMTVGLCGWEAAHVSEDKSEAIYEVVTKLVSLRQDLISRISHTEPGNVKGFYKKLKEDMEVESQKILHELAVICGKQA
;
A
#
# COMPACT_ATOMS: atom_id res chain seq x y z
N MET A 1 -2.96 23.52 -3.79
CA MET A 1 -2.14 22.56 -4.58
C MET A 1 -0.97 21.94 -3.82
N ALA A 2 -0.26 22.67 -2.94
CA ALA A 2 0.87 22.16 -2.15
C ALA A 2 0.55 20.89 -1.33
N ASN A 3 -0.65 20.83 -0.72
CA ASN A 3 -1.05 19.71 0.13
C ASN A 3 -1.23 18.38 -0.65
N ARG A 4 -1.80 18.41 -1.86
CA ARG A 4 -1.96 17.21 -2.72
C ARG A 4 -0.61 16.65 -3.18
N ARG A 5 0.31 17.53 -3.58
CA ARG A 5 1.66 17.13 -4.03
C ARG A 5 2.46 16.51 -2.88
N GLN A 6 2.38 17.10 -1.70
CA GLN A 6 3.03 16.56 -0.50
C GLN A 6 2.42 15.22 -0.07
N LEU A 7 1.09 15.08 -0.10
CA LEU A 7 0.42 13.82 0.22
C LEU A 7 0.85 12.68 -0.74
N LYS A 8 0.89 12.95 -2.05
CA LYS A 8 1.39 11.98 -3.03
C LYS A 8 2.83 11.56 -2.78
N LYS A 9 3.71 12.49 -2.40
CA LYS A 9 5.09 12.18 -2.03
C LYS A 9 5.17 11.30 -0.78
N LYS A 10 4.38 11.61 0.26
CA LYS A 10 4.32 10.81 1.50
C LYS A 10 3.85 9.38 1.24
N ILE A 11 2.78 9.23 0.45
CA ILE A 11 2.26 7.91 0.05
C ILE A 11 3.30 7.15 -0.78
N ASN A 12 3.88 7.78 -1.81
CA ASN A 12 4.93 7.11 -2.59
C ASN A 12 6.10 6.68 -1.70
N TYR A 13 6.59 7.54 -0.81
CA TYR A 13 7.69 7.18 0.09
C TYR A 13 7.33 5.99 0.99
N ALA A 14 6.16 6.00 1.64
CA ALA A 14 5.72 4.92 2.52
C ALA A 14 5.59 3.58 1.78
N PHE A 15 4.96 3.58 0.60
CA PHE A 15 4.80 2.37 -0.20
C PHE A 15 6.13 1.88 -0.79
N THR A 16 7.02 2.77 -1.26
CA THR A 16 8.35 2.39 -1.73
C THR A 16 9.17 1.71 -0.63
N MET A 17 9.14 2.26 0.59
CA MET A 17 9.81 1.63 1.74
C MET A 17 9.23 0.25 2.05
N THR A 18 7.90 0.12 2.01
CA THR A 18 7.21 -1.15 2.27
C THR A 18 7.55 -2.22 1.23
N VAL A 19 7.56 -1.86 -0.07
CA VAL A 19 8.01 -2.75 -1.15
C VAL A 19 9.47 -3.19 -0.93
N GLY A 20 10.36 -2.27 -0.55
CA GLY A 20 11.75 -2.58 -0.27
C GLY A 20 11.91 -3.59 0.87
N LEU A 21 11.14 -3.42 1.95
CA LEU A 21 11.11 -4.36 3.07
C LEU A 21 10.56 -5.73 2.66
N CYS A 22 9.48 -5.77 1.87
CA CYS A 22 8.94 -7.03 1.35
C CYS A 22 9.95 -7.75 0.44
N GLY A 23 10.67 -7.00 -0.41
CA GLY A 23 11.74 -7.55 -1.25
C GLY A 23 12.91 -8.10 -0.43
N TRP A 24 13.25 -7.45 0.68
CA TRP A 24 14.24 -7.97 1.63
C TRP A 24 13.79 -9.29 2.26
N GLU A 25 12.55 -9.36 2.76
CA GLU A 25 11.97 -10.60 3.31
C GLU A 25 11.92 -11.71 2.25
N ALA A 26 11.52 -11.40 1.01
CA ALA A 26 11.50 -12.34 -0.11
C ALA A 26 12.87 -12.98 -0.39
N ALA A 27 13.96 -12.22 -0.20
CA ALA A 27 15.33 -12.74 -0.38
C ALA A 27 15.79 -13.69 0.75
N HIS A 28 15.10 -13.70 1.89
CA HIS A 28 15.47 -14.50 3.07
C HIS A 28 14.52 -15.68 3.34
N VAL A 29 13.50 -15.89 2.48
CA VAL A 29 12.55 -17.01 2.58
C VAL A 29 12.77 -18.03 1.46
N SER A 30 12.10 -19.18 1.55
CA SER A 30 12.08 -20.19 0.50
C SER A 30 11.44 -19.68 -0.80
N GLU A 31 11.81 -20.26 -1.94
CA GLU A 31 11.33 -19.86 -3.27
C GLU A 31 9.79 -19.87 -3.38
N ASP A 32 9.12 -20.88 -2.83
CA ASP A 32 7.64 -20.93 -2.80
C ASP A 32 7.00 -19.74 -2.04
N LYS A 33 7.67 -19.25 -0.99
CA LYS A 33 7.19 -18.11 -0.20
C LYS A 33 7.57 -16.78 -0.83
N SER A 34 8.68 -16.72 -1.56
CA SER A 34 9.10 -15.50 -2.25
C SER A 34 8.12 -15.15 -3.36
N GLU A 35 7.63 -16.13 -4.13
CA GLU A 35 6.56 -15.95 -5.11
C GLU A 35 5.30 -15.35 -4.50
N ALA A 36 4.83 -15.91 -3.38
CA ALA A 36 3.67 -15.38 -2.65
C ALA A 36 3.90 -13.94 -2.16
N ILE A 37 5.11 -13.60 -1.71
CA ILE A 37 5.46 -12.21 -1.34
C ILE A 37 5.44 -11.29 -2.56
N TYR A 38 5.89 -11.74 -3.73
CA TYR A 38 5.84 -10.94 -4.96
C TYR A 38 4.39 -10.65 -5.41
N GLU A 39 3.45 -11.58 -5.20
CA GLU A 39 2.02 -11.32 -5.41
C GLU A 39 1.49 -10.22 -4.47
N VAL A 40 1.85 -10.28 -3.18
CA VAL A 40 1.50 -9.25 -2.19
C VAL A 40 2.11 -7.89 -2.57
N VAL A 41 3.36 -7.86 -3.01
CA VAL A 41 4.03 -6.65 -3.51
C VAL A 41 3.29 -6.08 -4.71
N THR A 42 2.79 -6.92 -5.61
CA THR A 42 2.01 -6.49 -6.78
C THR A 42 0.71 -5.82 -6.34
N LYS A 43 -0.01 -6.40 -5.38
CA LYS A 43 -1.21 -5.77 -4.77
C LYS A 43 -0.89 -4.42 -4.14
N LEU A 44 0.24 -4.31 -3.43
CA LEU A 44 0.68 -3.08 -2.79
C LEU A 44 1.05 -1.97 -3.80
N VAL A 45 1.69 -2.33 -4.91
CA VAL A 45 1.99 -1.41 -6.01
C VAL A 45 0.71 -0.92 -6.70
N SER A 46 -0.26 -1.81 -6.91
CA SER A 46 -1.57 -1.45 -7.47
C SER A 46 -2.34 -0.50 -6.55
N LEU A 47 -2.41 -0.80 -5.24
CA LEU A 47 -3.03 0.08 -4.24
C LEU A 47 -2.39 1.47 -4.24
N ARG A 48 -1.05 1.55 -4.30
CA ARG A 48 -0.35 2.83 -4.43
C ARG A 48 -0.80 3.60 -5.66
N GLN A 49 -0.86 2.94 -6.81
CA GLN A 49 -1.24 3.57 -8.08
C GLN A 49 -2.67 4.13 -8.01
N ASP A 50 -3.60 3.37 -7.43
CA ASP A 50 -4.99 3.79 -7.25
C ASP A 50 -5.11 5.01 -6.32
N LEU A 51 -4.41 5.00 -5.18
CA LEU A 51 -4.39 6.14 -4.25
C LEU A 51 -3.84 7.40 -4.92
N ILE A 52 -2.74 7.29 -5.66
CA ILE A 52 -2.12 8.42 -6.37
C ILE A 52 -3.05 8.95 -7.47
N SER A 53 -3.74 8.06 -8.18
CA SER A 53 -4.74 8.42 -9.20
C SER A 53 -5.91 9.18 -8.56
N ARG A 54 -6.50 8.63 -7.49
CA ARG A 54 -7.61 9.25 -6.73
C ARG A 54 -7.23 10.64 -6.21
N ILE A 55 -6.03 10.82 -5.64
CA ILE A 55 -5.58 12.14 -5.15
C ILE A 55 -5.37 13.14 -6.30
N SER A 56 -5.12 12.67 -7.52
CA SER A 56 -5.00 13.52 -8.70
C SER A 56 -6.36 14.01 -9.20
N HIS A 57 -7.42 13.21 -8.99
CA HIS A 57 -8.80 13.49 -9.41
C HIS A 57 -9.75 13.70 -8.21
N THR A 58 -9.42 14.63 -7.32
CA THR A 58 -10.28 14.96 -6.15
C THR A 58 -11.60 15.57 -6.60
N GLU A 59 -12.73 15.03 -6.10
CA GLU A 59 -14.07 15.53 -6.41
C GLU A 59 -14.30 16.97 -5.91
N PRO A 60 -14.66 17.91 -6.81
CA PRO A 60 -15.06 19.26 -6.40
C PRO A 60 -16.44 19.21 -5.72
N GLY A 61 -16.52 19.70 -4.47
CA GLY A 61 -17.78 19.81 -3.71
C GLY A 61 -17.76 19.11 -2.34
N ASN A 62 -17.03 18.00 -2.17
CA ASN A 62 -16.92 17.28 -0.88
C ASN A 62 -15.50 16.80 -0.57
N VAL A 63 -14.57 17.76 -0.46
CA VAL A 63 -13.14 17.46 -0.24
C VAL A 63 -12.89 16.73 1.08
N LYS A 64 -13.60 17.09 2.16
CA LYS A 64 -13.40 16.50 3.49
C LYS A 64 -13.89 15.04 3.54
N GLY A 65 -15.07 14.76 2.98
CA GLY A 65 -15.59 13.39 2.88
C GLY A 65 -14.74 12.52 1.97
N PHE A 66 -14.25 13.07 0.86
CA PHE A 66 -13.34 12.37 -0.05
C PHE A 66 -12.08 11.86 0.67
N TYR A 67 -11.38 12.73 1.39
CA TYR A 67 -10.16 12.33 2.10
C TYR A 67 -10.41 11.39 3.28
N LYS A 68 -11.57 11.49 3.94
CA LYS A 68 -11.98 10.55 4.99
C LYS A 68 -12.14 9.13 4.40
N LYS A 69 -12.90 9.00 3.32
CA LYS A 69 -13.08 7.72 2.61
C LYS A 69 -11.76 7.17 2.06
N LEU A 70 -10.95 8.02 1.43
CA LEU A 70 -9.63 7.63 0.92
C LEU A 70 -8.73 7.04 2.01
N LYS A 71 -8.79 7.62 3.22
CA LYS A 71 -8.04 7.12 4.38
C LYS A 71 -8.58 5.76 4.84
N GLU A 72 -9.90 5.64 4.99
CA GLU A 72 -10.57 4.39 5.40
C GLU A 72 -10.26 3.25 4.42
N ASP A 73 -10.39 3.50 3.12
CA ASP A 73 -10.07 2.53 2.07
C ASP A 73 -8.60 2.11 2.13
N MET A 74 -7.68 3.08 2.30
CA MET A 74 -6.26 2.79 2.43
C MET A 74 -5.97 1.92 3.67
N GLU A 75 -6.57 2.24 4.82
CA GLU A 75 -6.39 1.47 6.05
C GLU A 75 -6.88 0.03 5.88
N VAL A 76 -8.10 -0.16 5.34
CA VAL A 76 -8.70 -1.48 5.12
C VAL A 76 -7.87 -2.32 4.15
N GLU A 77 -7.50 -1.76 3.00
CA GLU A 77 -6.72 -2.50 2.00
C GLU A 77 -5.29 -2.78 2.49
N SER A 78 -4.66 -1.83 3.18
CA SER A 78 -3.34 -2.07 3.76
C SER A 78 -3.35 -3.16 4.82
N GLN A 79 -4.38 -3.21 5.67
CA GLN A 79 -4.53 -4.27 6.67
C GLN A 79 -4.72 -5.64 6.04
N LYS A 80 -5.52 -5.74 4.96
CA LYS A 80 -5.68 -7.01 4.22
C LYS A 80 -4.35 -7.51 3.66
N ILE A 81 -3.62 -6.64 2.97
CA ILE A 81 -2.31 -6.97 2.37
C ILE A 81 -1.30 -7.37 3.47
N LEU A 82 -1.26 -6.64 4.59
CA LEU A 82 -0.39 -6.97 5.73
C LEU A 82 -0.76 -8.30 6.38
N HIS A 83 -2.05 -8.61 6.49
CA HIS A 83 -2.51 -9.89 7.02
C HIS A 83 -2.09 -11.05 6.10
N GLU A 84 -2.25 -10.91 4.78
CA GLU A 84 -1.75 -11.90 3.81
C GLU A 84 -0.23 -12.11 3.95
N LEU A 85 0.55 -11.03 4.05
CA LEU A 85 1.99 -11.10 4.28
C LEU A 85 2.35 -11.82 5.59
N ALA A 86 1.63 -11.53 6.67
CA ALA A 86 1.86 -12.16 7.98
C ALA A 86 1.63 -13.67 7.94
N VAL A 87 0.58 -14.11 7.23
CA VAL A 87 0.29 -15.54 7.01
C VAL A 87 1.42 -16.22 6.23
N ILE A 88 1.93 -15.58 5.17
CA ILE A 88 3.03 -16.13 4.35
C ILE A 88 4.34 -16.25 5.14
N CYS A 89 4.69 -15.21 5.91
CA CYS A 89 5.91 -15.20 6.73
C CYS A 89 5.81 -16.11 7.97
N GLY A 90 4.64 -16.68 8.27
CA GLY A 90 4.44 -17.59 9.41
C GLY A 90 4.60 -16.93 10.78
N LYS A 91 4.52 -15.59 10.86
CA LYS A 91 4.51 -14.86 12.13
C LYS A 91 3.10 -14.92 12.73
N GLN A 92 2.69 -16.10 13.18
CA GLN A 92 1.63 -16.27 14.18
C GLN A 92 2.27 -16.53 15.54
N ALA A 93 2.51 -15.46 16.29
CA ALA A 93 2.51 -15.37 17.76
C ALA A 93 3.03 -13.99 18.19
#